data_AF-A0A7X1HIA4-F1
#
_entry.id   AF-A0A7X1HIA4-F1
#
_cell.length_a   1.000
_cell.length_b   1.000
_cell.length_c   1.000
_cell.angle_alpha   90.00
_cell.angle_beta   90.00
_cell.angle_gamma   90.00
#
_symmetry.space_group_name_H-M   'P 1'
#
loop_
_entity.id
_entity.type
_entity.pdbx_description
1 polymer ?
#
loop_
_entity_poly.entity_id
_entity_poly.type
_entity_poly.pdbx_seq_one_letter_code
_entity_poly.pdbx_strand_id
1 'polypeptide(L)'
;MRNEYLTPKNKTGDKIVANYENFKFKLLENELIKGCIVFSWKFCDVQNGAITIWLDSNKQIEEVTMITLENSLYPFEKSLSLSNDPSLKRVISLMLKSIEVK
;
A
#
# COMPACT_ATOMS: atom_id res chain seq x y z
N MET A 1 17.04 9.12 14.66
CA MET A 1 15.65 9.61 14.55
C MET A 1 15.33 9.90 13.08
N ARG A 2 14.55 9.04 12.40
CA ARG A 2 13.87 9.31 11.10
C ARG A 2 13.18 8.08 10.45
N ASN A 3 13.13 6.91 11.13
CA ASN A 3 12.47 5.70 10.59
C ASN A 3 11.07 5.42 11.19
N GLU A 4 10.55 6.28 12.05
CA GLU A 4 9.37 5.95 12.87
C GLU A 4 8.03 5.98 12.11
N TYR A 5 7.94 6.74 11.00
CA TYR A 5 6.70 6.86 10.22
C TYR A 5 6.95 7.12 8.73
N LEU A 6 6.02 6.72 7.88
CA LEU A 6 5.94 6.98 6.46
C LEU A 6 5.54 8.44 6.21
N THR A 7 6.13 9.05 5.19
CA THR A 7 5.77 10.40 4.73
C THR A 7 5.43 10.32 3.25
N PRO A 8 4.46 11.11 2.75
CA PRO A 8 4.12 11.11 1.33
C PRO A 8 5.21 11.82 0.50
N LYS A 9 6.35 11.16 0.35
CA LYS A 9 7.47 11.59 -0.48
C LYS A 9 7.75 10.47 -1.47
N ASN A 10 8.24 10.81 -2.65
CA ASN A 10 8.80 9.83 -3.58
C ASN A 10 9.74 8.91 -2.77
N LYS A 11 9.55 7.58 -2.84
CA LYS A 11 10.26 6.52 -2.08
C LYS A 11 9.62 6.04 -0.77
N THR A 12 8.32 6.24 -0.56
CA THR A 12 7.58 5.63 0.56
C THR A 12 7.63 4.11 0.50
N GLY A 13 7.48 3.53 -0.69
CA GLY A 13 7.58 2.09 -0.92
C GLY A 13 8.96 1.53 -0.58
N ASP A 14 10.04 2.24 -0.91
CA ASP A 14 11.40 1.83 -0.52
C ASP A 14 11.56 1.81 1.01
N LYS A 15 10.98 2.80 1.71
CA LYS A 15 10.99 2.85 3.17
C LYS A 15 10.22 1.68 3.80
N ILE A 16 9.06 1.35 3.24
CA ILE A 16 8.29 0.17 3.68
C ILE A 16 9.13 -1.09 3.51
N VAL A 17 9.76 -1.29 2.34
CA VAL A 17 10.57 -2.48 2.07
C VAL A 17 11.80 -2.55 2.98
N ALA A 18 12.43 -1.42 3.28
CA ALA A 18 13.59 -1.36 4.17
C ALA A 18 13.25 -1.63 5.65
N ASN A 19 11.97 -1.53 6.03
CA ASN A 19 11.48 -1.75 7.40
C ASN A 19 10.26 -2.69 7.35
N TYR A 20 10.35 -3.73 6.53
CA TYR A 20 9.19 -4.58 6.20
C TYR A 20 8.63 -5.31 7.44
N GLU A 21 9.47 -5.60 8.43
CA GLU A 21 9.09 -6.13 9.74
C GLU A 21 8.10 -5.23 10.50
N ASN A 22 8.10 -3.93 10.20
CA ASN A 22 7.19 -2.95 10.79
C ASN A 22 5.92 -2.73 9.95
N PHE A 23 5.84 -3.33 8.75
CA PHE A 23 4.71 -3.20 7.84
C PHE A 23 3.80 -4.42 7.92
N LYS A 24 2.61 -4.23 8.49
CA LYS A 24 1.57 -5.26 8.59
C LYS A 24 0.47 -4.92 7.61
N PHE A 25 -0.10 -5.92 6.94
CA PHE A 25 -1.24 -5.71 6.06
C PHE A 25 -2.19 -6.90 6.10
N LYS A 26 -3.45 -6.65 5.76
CA LYS A 26 -4.50 -7.66 5.72
C LYS A 26 -5.42 -7.36 4.55
N LEU A 27 -5.69 -8.38 3.74
CA LEU A 27 -6.69 -8.34 2.68
C LEU A 27 -8.06 -8.04 3.28
N LEU A 28 -8.69 -6.96 2.83
CA LEU A 28 -10.05 -6.58 3.21
C LEU A 28 -11.06 -7.08 2.18
N GLU A 29 -10.75 -6.86 0.90
CA GLU A 29 -11.64 -7.17 -0.20
C GLU A 29 -10.83 -7.68 -1.39
N ASN A 30 -11.34 -8.73 -2.04
CA ASN A 30 -10.71 -9.36 -3.20
C ASN A 30 -11.77 -9.65 -4.26
N GLU A 31 -12.26 -8.59 -4.89
CA GLU A 31 -13.21 -8.70 -5.99
C GLU A 31 -12.44 -8.77 -7.31
N LEU A 32 -11.76 -9.89 -7.56
CA LEU A 32 -11.07 -10.15 -8.83
C LEU A 32 -11.98 -9.96 -10.06
N ILE A 33 -13.28 -10.20 -9.89
CA ILE A 33 -14.30 -10.02 -10.93
C ILE A 33 -14.52 -8.54 -11.26
N LYS A 34 -14.38 -7.64 -10.28
CA LYS A 34 -14.49 -6.19 -10.46
C LYS A 34 -13.14 -5.50 -10.66
N GLY A 35 -12.06 -6.28 -10.80
CA GLY A 35 -10.71 -5.77 -10.98
C GLY A 35 -10.21 -4.95 -9.79
N CYS A 36 -10.67 -5.23 -8.57
CA CYS A 36 -10.31 -4.43 -7.39
C CYS A 36 -9.84 -5.31 -6.23
N ILE A 37 -8.70 -4.94 -5.64
CA ILE A 37 -8.14 -5.59 -4.46
C ILE A 37 -7.84 -4.51 -3.41
N VAL A 38 -8.38 -4.69 -2.21
CA VAL A 38 -8.22 -3.73 -1.10
C VAL A 38 -7.51 -4.40 0.06
N PHE A 39 -6.45 -3.77 0.55
CA PHE A 39 -5.75 -4.15 1.75
C PHE A 39 -5.83 -3.05 2.79
N SER A 40 -5.99 -3.43 4.05
CA SER A 40 -5.59 -2.59 5.19
C SER A 40 -4.09 -2.71 5.40
N TRP A 41 -3.46 -1.64 5.88
CA TRP A 41 -2.06 -1.66 6.28
C TRP A 41 -1.83 -0.91 7.58
N LYS A 42 -0.75 -1.27 8.27
CA LYS A 42 -0.17 -0.58 9.42
C LYS A 42 1.35 -0.48 9.28
N PHE A 43 1.91 0.61 9.77
CA PHE A 43 3.36 0.82 9.85
C PHE A 43 3.75 1.26 11.26
N CYS A 44 4.69 0.55 11.88
CA CYS A 44 5.17 0.79 13.26
C CYS A 44 4.05 0.89 14.32
N ASP A 45 2.87 0.30 14.05
CA ASP A 45 1.65 0.40 14.87
C ASP A 45 1.12 1.84 15.14
N VAL A 46 1.72 2.87 14.55
CA VAL A 46 1.35 4.30 14.72
C VAL A 46 0.67 4.90 13.49
N GLN A 47 0.87 4.30 12.32
CA GLN A 47 0.19 4.68 11.09
C GLN A 47 -0.61 3.53 10.52
N ASN A 48 -1.77 3.84 9.98
CA ASN A 48 -2.64 2.87 9.35
C ASN A 48 -3.42 3.49 8.20
N GLY A 49 -3.85 2.61 7.30
CA GLY A 49 -4.45 3.05 6.06
C GLY A 49 -5.04 1.92 5.24
N ALA A 50 -5.43 2.27 4.03
CA ALA A 50 -5.84 1.34 2.99
C ALA A 50 -4.94 1.50 1.77
N ILE A 51 -4.71 0.38 1.08
CA ILE A 51 -4.15 0.33 -0.27
C ILE A 51 -5.20 -0.34 -1.13
N THR A 52 -5.62 0.36 -2.17
CA THR A 52 -6.50 -0.18 -3.19
C THR A 52 -5.71 -0.33 -4.49
N ILE A 53 -5.89 -1.46 -5.16
CA ILE A 53 -5.21 -1.84 -6.39
C ILE A 53 -6.30 -2.17 -7.41
N TRP A 54 -6.28 -1.47 -8.53
CA TRP A 54 -7.16 -1.70 -9.66
C TRP A 54 -6.41 -2.47 -10.72
N LEU A 55 -7.07 -3.47 -11.26
CA LEU A 55 -6.56 -4.36 -12.28
C LEU A 55 -7.37 -4.18 -13.57
N ASP A 56 -6.66 -4.19 -14.70
CA ASP A 56 -7.30 -4.23 -16.01
C ASP A 56 -7.91 -5.63 -16.30
N SER A 57 -8.54 -5.77 -17.47
CA SER A 57 -9.13 -7.04 -17.91
C SER A 57 -8.12 -8.19 -18.07
N ASN A 58 -6.82 -7.87 -18.20
CA ASN A 58 -5.72 -8.83 -18.26
C ASN A 58 -5.08 -9.09 -16.89
N LYS A 59 -5.72 -8.63 -15.80
CA LYS A 59 -5.25 -8.73 -14.42
C LYS A 59 -3.91 -8.01 -14.18
N GLN A 60 -3.57 -7.01 -14.99
CA GLN A 60 -2.40 -6.15 -14.80
C GLN A 60 -2.78 -4.94 -13.95
N ILE A 61 -1.82 -4.42 -13.18
CA ILE A 61 -2.05 -3.24 -12.33
C ILE A 61 -2.28 -2.02 -13.23
N GLU A 62 -3.49 -1.47 -13.16
CA GLU A 62 -3.91 -0.24 -13.85
C GLU A 62 -3.66 0.97 -12.95
N GLU A 63 -4.20 0.93 -11.72
CA GLU A 63 -4.12 2.03 -10.77
C GLU A 63 -3.82 1.51 -9.36
N VAL A 64 -3.18 2.37 -8.56
CA VAL A 64 -2.96 2.12 -7.14
C VAL A 64 -3.19 3.41 -6.40
N THR A 65 -3.92 3.30 -5.28
CA THR A 65 -4.11 4.38 -4.34
C THR A 65 -3.81 3.87 -2.94
N MET A 66 -2.88 4.52 -2.26
CA MET A 66 -2.55 4.30 -0.86
C MET A 66 -2.91 5.55 -0.06
N ILE A 67 -3.70 5.37 0.99
CA ILE A 67 -4.14 6.43 1.89
C ILE A 67 -3.85 6.06 3.34
N THR A 68 -3.78 7.06 4.21
CA THR A 68 -3.92 6.90 5.66
C THR A 68 -5.36 7.11 6.07
N LEU A 69 -5.82 6.40 7.12
CA LEU A 69 -7.12 6.70 7.74
C LEU A 69 -6.99 7.90 8.70
N GLU A 70 -8.12 8.55 8.98
CA GLU A 70 -8.19 9.77 9.81
C GLU A 70 -7.62 9.58 11.23
N ASN A 71 -7.67 8.36 11.77
CA ASN A 71 -7.17 8.04 13.10
C ASN A 71 -5.66 7.70 13.15
N SER A 72 -4.95 7.79 12.02
CA SER A 72 -3.51 7.58 11.95
C SER A 72 -2.77 8.73 12.65
N LEU A 73 -1.76 8.44 13.49
CA LEU A 73 -1.02 9.48 14.22
C LEU A 73 -0.25 10.43 13.29
N TYR A 74 0.14 9.93 12.12
CA TYR A 74 0.84 10.68 11.08
C TYR A 74 0.13 10.45 9.74
N PRO A 75 -0.97 11.15 9.44
CA PRO A 75 -1.68 10.97 8.18
C PRO A 75 -0.86 11.52 7.01
N PHE A 76 -1.08 10.97 5.81
CA PHE A 76 -0.58 11.57 4.58
C PHE A 76 -1.42 12.78 4.24
N GLU A 77 -0.77 13.89 3.85
CA GLU A 77 -1.46 15.07 3.33
C GLU A 77 -2.13 14.81 1.97
N LYS A 78 -1.63 13.82 1.23
CA LYS A 78 -2.13 13.41 -0.10
C LYS A 78 -2.02 11.89 -0.25
N SER A 79 -2.91 11.31 -1.06
CA SER A 79 -2.79 9.91 -1.44
C SER A 79 -1.51 9.65 -2.22
N LEU A 80 -0.99 8.44 -2.06
CA LEU A 80 0.12 7.95 -2.85
C LEU A 80 -0.40 7.03 -3.96
N SER A 81 0.23 7.11 -5.12
CA SER A 81 -0.08 6.34 -6.31
C SER A 81 1.22 5.92 -7.01
N LEU A 82 1.12 5.07 -8.03
CA LEU A 82 2.31 4.73 -8.82
C LEU A 82 2.86 5.92 -9.62
N SER A 83 2.04 6.94 -9.90
CA SER A 83 2.47 8.12 -10.65
C SER A 83 3.29 9.09 -9.79
N ASN A 84 2.95 9.24 -8.50
CA ASN A 84 3.70 10.10 -7.59
C ASN A 84 4.75 9.33 -6.75
N ASP A 85 4.60 8.02 -6.59
CA ASP A 85 5.56 7.17 -5.90
C ASP A 85 5.71 5.78 -6.54
N PRO A 86 6.54 5.66 -7.60
CA PRO A 86 6.77 4.39 -8.29
C PRO A 86 7.35 3.28 -7.39
N SER A 87 7.97 3.62 -6.25
CA SER A 87 8.54 2.63 -5.34
C SER A 87 7.48 1.72 -4.70
N LEU A 88 6.22 2.15 -4.69
CA LEU A 88 5.09 1.35 -4.22
C LEU A 88 4.91 0.04 -5.00
N LYS A 89 5.39 -0.05 -6.26
CA LYS A 89 5.32 -1.29 -7.06
C LYS A 89 5.89 -2.50 -6.31
N ARG A 90 6.99 -2.30 -5.55
CA ARG A 90 7.63 -3.39 -4.80
C ARG A 90 6.79 -3.85 -3.60
N VAL A 91 6.17 -2.90 -2.90
CA VAL A 91 5.25 -3.20 -1.78
C VAL A 91 4.04 -3.98 -2.28
N ILE A 92 3.43 -3.52 -3.36
CA ILE A 92 2.25 -4.16 -3.97
C ILE A 92 2.58 -5.58 -4.42
N SER A 93 3.74 -5.77 -5.05
CA SER A 93 4.19 -7.11 -5.47
C SER A 93 4.30 -8.08 -4.29
N LEU A 94 4.73 -7.60 -3.10
CA LEU A 94 4.78 -8.42 -1.89
C LEU A 94 3.37 -8.74 -1.37
N MET A 95 2.46 -7.77 -1.40
CA MET A 95 1.08 -7.94 -0.94
C MET A 95 0.29 -8.89 -1.85
N LEU A 96 0.42 -8.77 -3.18
CA LEU A 96 -0.24 -9.67 -4.12
C LEU A 96 0.32 -11.10 -4.05
N LYS A 97 1.62 -11.26 -3.79
CA LYS A 97 2.21 -12.59 -3.56
C LYS A 97 1.64 -13.27 -2.32
N SER A 98 1.27 -12.52 -1.27
CA SER A 98 0.77 -13.12 -0.03
C SER A 98 -0.64 -13.68 -0.13
N ILE A 99 -1.39 -13.35 -1.18
CA ILE A 99 -2.77 -13.81 -1.39
C ILE A 99 -2.86 -14.94 -2.43
N GLU A 100 -1.72 -15.49 -2.87
CA GLU A 100 -1.63 -16.52 -3.91
C GLU A 100 -2.59 -16.28 -5.08
N VAL A 101 -2.47 -15.14 -5.77
CA VAL A 101 -3.02 -15.05 -7.13
C VAL A 101 -2.16 -15.97 -8.02
N LYS A 102 -2.48 -17.26 -8.02
CA LYS A 102 -2.01 -18.24 -9.00
C LYS A 102 -2.71 -18.04 -10.33
#